data_AF-A0A9X7G9J6-F1
#
_entry.id   AF-A0A9X7G9J6-F1
#
_cell.length_a   1.000
_cell.length_b   1.000
_cell.length_c   1.000
_cell.angle_alpha   90.00
_cell.angle_beta   90.00
_cell.angle_gamma   90.00
#
_symmetry.space_group_name_H-M   'P 1'
#
loop_
_entity.id
_entity.type
_entity.pdbx_description
1 polymer ?
#
loop_
_entity_poly.entity_id
_entity_poly.type
_entity_poly.pdbx_seq_one_letter_code
_entity_poly.pdbx_strand_id
1 'polypeptide(L)'
;MRIRVVVKGKSNVLKAHNPSRYKTPIEQTVEKHTRLQANQASNRAPILHGPLSESIPASVKMVVGARIIGTYGSPLIYAAVQEFTHKTKKGFMRKTAFEGEQPFVEDINKTVQRVAKGH
;
A
#
# COMPACT_ATOMS: atom_id res chain seq x y z
N MET A 1 52.27 -23.46 -4.73
CA MET A 1 51.82 -23.07 -3.36
C MET A 1 50.46 -22.38 -3.47
N ARG A 2 49.42 -22.85 -2.78
CA ARG A 2 48.07 -22.23 -2.80
C ARG A 2 47.75 -21.67 -1.42
N ILE A 3 47.63 -20.36 -1.33
CA ILE A 3 47.21 -19.65 -0.11
C ILE A 3 45.69 -19.45 -0.21
N ARG A 4 44.94 -19.93 0.80
CA ARG A 4 43.49 -19.75 0.89
C ARG A 4 43.19 -18.74 2.00
N VAL A 5 42.71 -17.56 1.62
CA VAL A 5 42.23 -16.53 2.55
C VAL A 5 40.72 -16.69 2.70
N VAL A 6 40.24 -16.93 3.92
CA VAL A 6 38.81 -17.11 4.23
C VAL A 6 38.35 -15.92 5.07
N VAL A 7 37.57 -15.02 4.46
CA VAL A 7 36.92 -13.91 5.18
C VAL A 7 35.64 -14.43 5.83
N LYS A 8 35.66 -14.68 7.14
CA LYS A 8 34.47 -14.99 7.93
C LYS A 8 33.58 -13.74 8.04
N GLY A 9 32.28 -13.87 7.78
CA GLY A 9 31.29 -12.78 7.93
C GLY A 9 30.85 -12.09 6.63
N LYS A 10 31.56 -12.28 5.50
CA LYS A 10 31.17 -11.70 4.19
C LYS A 10 29.74 -12.09 3.78
N SER A 11 29.32 -13.32 4.07
CA SER A 11 27.98 -13.82 3.77
C SER A 11 26.89 -13.13 4.59
N ASN A 12 27.16 -12.75 5.84
CA ASN A 12 26.20 -12.05 6.70
C ASN A 12 26.01 -10.60 6.25
N VAL A 13 27.10 -9.93 5.86
CA VAL A 13 27.06 -8.57 5.30
C VAL A 13 26.33 -8.54 3.95
N LEU A 14 26.63 -9.48 3.05
CA LEU A 14 25.94 -9.60 1.76
C LEU A 14 24.46 -9.96 1.91
N LYS A 15 24.08 -10.74 2.93
CA LYS A 15 22.68 -11.04 3.25
C LYS A 15 21.93 -9.81 3.79
N ALA A 16 22.57 -8.98 4.60
CA ALA A 16 22.00 -7.74 5.13
C ALA A 16 21.82 -6.66 4.04
N HIS A 17 22.74 -6.62 3.07
CA HIS A 17 22.73 -5.71 1.92
C HIS A 17 22.16 -6.34 0.65
N ASN A 18 21.13 -7.19 0.75
CA ASN A 18 20.41 -7.66 -0.44
C ASN A 18 19.08 -6.91 -0.63
N PRO A 19 19.02 -5.87 -1.48
CA PRO A 19 17.79 -5.11 -1.78
C PRO A 19 16.64 -5.98 -2.29
N SER A 20 16.92 -7.13 -2.91
CA SER A 20 15.89 -7.99 -3.48
C SER A 20 14.95 -8.57 -2.41
N ARG A 21 15.43 -8.70 -1.17
CA ARG A 21 14.65 -9.23 -0.04
C ARG A 21 13.52 -8.30 0.39
N TYR A 22 13.68 -7.00 0.16
CA TYR A 22 12.70 -6.01 0.59
C TYR A 22 11.57 -5.82 -0.42
N LYS A 23 11.76 -6.22 -1.69
CA LYS A 23 10.79 -5.99 -2.75
C LYS A 23 9.44 -6.65 -2.46
N THR A 24 9.41 -7.98 -2.37
CA THR A 24 8.15 -8.72 -2.18
C THR A 24 7.39 -8.33 -0.90
N PRO A 25 8.04 -8.21 0.27
CA PRO A 25 7.33 -7.82 1.50
C PRO A 25 6.76 -6.40 1.43
N ILE A 26 7.50 -5.44 0.84
CA ILE A 26 7.00 -4.08 0.68
C ILE A 26 5.83 -4.05 -0.32
N GLU A 27 5.93 -4.75 -1.45
CA GLU A 27 4.84 -4.87 -2.44
C GLU A 27 3.55 -5.40 -1.78
N GLN A 28 3.66 -6.45 -0.98
CA GLN A 28 2.51 -7.03 -0.25
C GLN A 28 1.92 -6.05 0.77
N THR A 29 2.76 -5.31 1.49
CA THR A 29 2.31 -4.32 2.46
C THR A 29 1.59 -3.16 1.76
N VAL A 30 2.12 -2.67 0.63
CA VAL A 30 1.46 -1.65 -0.19
C VAL A 30 0.10 -2.15 -0.67
N GLU A 31 0.03 -3.33 -1.30
CA GLU A 31 -1.22 -3.88 -1.81
C GLU A 31 -2.28 -4.04 -0.71
N LYS A 32 -1.87 -4.56 0.45
CA LYS A 32 -2.74 -4.68 1.62
C LYS A 32 -3.33 -3.33 2.04
N HIS A 33 -2.50 -2.31 2.19
CA HIS A 33 -2.93 -0.98 2.63
C HIS A 33 -3.79 -0.27 1.59
N THR A 34 -3.45 -0.37 0.30
CA THR A 34 -4.30 0.16 -0.76
C THR A 34 -5.68 -0.49 -0.77
N ARG A 35 -5.77 -1.81 -0.52
CA ARG A 35 -7.06 -2.52 -0.42
C ARG A 35 -7.87 -2.07 0.78
N LEU A 36 -7.22 -1.88 1.93
CA LEU A 36 -7.88 -1.40 3.14
C LEU A 36 -8.44 0.02 2.95
N GLN A 37 -7.66 0.90 2.32
CA GLN A 37 -8.10 2.25 1.99
C GLN A 37 -9.27 2.24 0.98
N ALA A 38 -9.22 1.37 -0.03
CA ALA A 38 -10.35 1.22 -0.97
C ALA A 38 -11.65 0.78 -0.25
N ASN A 39 -11.56 -0.20 0.65
CA ASN A 39 -12.70 -0.65 1.46
C ASN A 39 -13.24 0.45 2.37
N GLN A 40 -12.37 1.18 3.05
CA GLN A 40 -12.77 2.28 3.91
C GLN A 40 -13.43 3.42 3.12
N ALA A 41 -12.90 3.73 1.94
CA ALA A 41 -13.45 4.75 1.06
C ALA A 41 -14.84 4.35 0.55
N SER A 42 -15.03 3.07 0.19
CA SER A 42 -16.33 2.51 -0.17
C SER A 42 -17.35 2.63 0.97
N ASN A 43 -16.97 2.24 2.20
CA ASN A 43 -17.84 2.35 3.38
C ASN A 43 -18.21 3.79 3.75
N ARG A 44 -17.31 4.74 3.48
CA ARG A 44 -17.52 6.17 3.75
C ARG A 44 -18.31 6.88 2.66
N ALA A 45 -18.38 6.30 1.47
CA ALA A 45 -19.10 6.88 0.36
C ALA A 45 -20.57 7.15 0.75
N PRO A 46 -21.18 8.22 0.21
CA PRO A 46 -22.59 8.48 0.41
C PRO A 46 -23.44 7.42 -0.30
N ILE A 47 -24.41 6.89 0.43
CA ILE A 47 -25.38 5.90 -0.03
C ILE A 47 -26.73 6.59 0.05
N LEU A 48 -27.31 6.91 -1.12
CA LEU A 48 -28.67 7.42 -1.19
C LEU A 48 -29.53 6.41 -1.97
N HIS A 49 -29.27 6.23 -3.26
CA HIS A 49 -30.07 5.34 -4.14
C HIS A 49 -29.26 4.68 -5.28
N GLY A 50 -27.92 4.73 -5.26
CA GLY A 50 -27.10 4.32 -6.41
C GLY A 50 -25.78 3.63 -6.04
N PRO A 51 -25.07 3.08 -7.04
CA PRO A 51 -23.96 2.14 -6.88
C PRO A 51 -22.65 2.80 -6.42
N LEU A 52 -22.68 3.94 -5.71
CA LEU A 52 -21.45 4.71 -5.48
C LEU A 52 -20.44 3.96 -4.61
N SER A 53 -20.89 3.43 -3.47
CA SER A 53 -20.05 2.59 -2.61
C SER A 53 -19.56 1.36 -3.36
N GLU A 54 -20.45 0.70 -4.10
CA GLU A 54 -20.18 -0.50 -4.89
C GLU A 54 -19.22 -0.24 -6.07
N SER A 55 -19.19 1.00 -6.58
CA SER A 55 -18.34 1.42 -7.69
C SER A 55 -16.89 1.66 -7.29
N ILE A 56 -16.57 1.61 -6.00
CA ILE A 56 -15.21 1.70 -5.48
C ILE A 56 -14.78 0.27 -5.17
N PRO A 57 -14.24 -0.47 -6.16
CA PRO A 57 -13.88 -1.85 -5.94
C PRO A 57 -12.75 -1.93 -4.91
N ALA A 58 -12.82 -2.94 -4.06
CA ALA A 58 -11.74 -3.33 -3.16
C ALA A 58 -10.51 -3.87 -3.93
N SER A 59 -10.59 -4.01 -5.26
CA SER A 59 -9.49 -4.50 -6.07
C SER A 59 -8.47 -3.38 -6.30
N VAL A 60 -7.24 -3.65 -5.87
CA VAL A 60 -6.12 -2.75 -6.06
C VAL A 60 -5.53 -3.00 -7.44
N LYS A 61 -5.43 -1.95 -8.25
CA LYS A 61 -4.63 -1.99 -9.47
C LYS A 61 -3.24 -1.47 -9.16
N MET A 62 -2.30 -2.41 -9.06
CA MET A 62 -0.88 -2.06 -8.97
C MET A 62 -0.41 -1.55 -10.34
N VAL A 63 0.34 -0.45 -10.34
CA VAL A 63 0.85 0.15 -11.59
C VAL A 63 1.86 -0.81 -12.23
N VAL A 64 1.66 -1.10 -13.52
CA VAL A 64 2.57 -1.95 -14.31
C VAL A 64 3.96 -1.31 -14.33
N GLY A 65 4.98 -2.03 -13.85
CA GLY A 65 6.35 -1.52 -13.73
C GLY A 65 6.66 -0.78 -12.41
N ALA A 66 5.64 -0.45 -11.60
CA ALA A 66 5.79 0.18 -10.30
C ALA A 66 4.91 -0.52 -9.25
N ARG A 67 5.32 -1.73 -8.85
CA ARG A 67 4.62 -2.61 -7.88
C ARG A 67 4.53 -2.06 -6.44
N ILE A 68 4.96 -0.82 -6.21
CA ILE A 68 4.81 -0.09 -4.95
C ILE A 68 3.78 1.05 -5.06
N ILE A 69 3.11 1.15 -6.20
CA ILE A 69 2.07 2.15 -6.43
C ILE A 69 0.76 1.40 -6.67
N GLY A 70 -0.11 1.45 -5.67
CA GLY A 70 -1.48 0.96 -5.76
C GLY A 70 -2.43 2.11 -6.05
N THR A 71 -3.40 1.89 -6.94
CA THR A 71 -4.46 2.87 -7.24
C THR A 71 -5.83 2.27 -6.97
N TYR A 72 -6.73 3.10 -6.44
CA TYR A 72 -8.14 2.80 -6.24
C TYR A 72 -8.98 4.04 -6.52
N GLY A 73 -10.24 3.86 -6.92
CA GLY A 73 -11.12 4.95 -7.31
C GLY A 73 -12.48 4.44 -7.78
N SER A 74 -13.34 5.37 -8.21
CA SER A 74 -14.63 5.04 -8.84
C SER A 74 -14.60 5.46 -10.32
N PRO A 75 -15.18 4.66 -11.23
CA PRO A 75 -15.33 5.05 -12.63
C PRO A 75 -16.44 6.11 -12.85
N LEU A 76 -17.21 6.45 -11.82
CA LEU A 76 -18.40 7.27 -11.94
C LEU A 76 -18.05 8.76 -11.75
N ILE A 77 -18.39 9.61 -12.72
CA ILE A 77 -18.13 11.06 -12.66
C ILE A 77 -18.80 11.69 -11.42
N TYR A 78 -19.99 11.22 -11.06
CA TYR A 78 -20.70 11.73 -9.89
C TYR A 78 -19.98 11.39 -8.57
N ALA A 79 -19.10 10.38 -8.53
CA ALA A 79 -18.25 10.11 -7.36
C ALA A 79 -17.33 11.30 -7.07
N ALA A 80 -16.73 11.87 -8.12
CA ALA A 80 -15.91 13.06 -8.01
C ALA A 80 -16.74 14.26 -7.53
N VAL A 81 -17.95 14.46 -8.05
CA VAL A 81 -18.84 15.54 -7.59
C VAL A 81 -19.14 15.39 -6.10
N GLN A 82 -19.57 14.19 -5.67
CA GLN A 82 -19.93 13.92 -4.26
C GLN A 82 -18.73 14.07 -3.32
N GLU A 83 -17.53 13.72 -3.78
CA GLU A 83 -16.29 13.87 -3.02
C GLU A 83 -16.02 15.33 -2.59
N PHE A 84 -16.52 16.32 -3.35
CA PHE A 84 -16.34 17.73 -3.02
C PHE A 84 -17.61 18.40 -2.48
N THR A 85 -18.80 18.00 -2.94
CA THR A 85 -20.05 18.74 -2.70
C THR A 85 -20.95 18.14 -1.64
N HIS A 86 -20.76 16.87 -1.23
CA HIS A 86 -21.67 16.23 -0.29
C HIS A 86 -21.65 16.91 1.09
N LYS A 87 -22.83 17.25 1.64
CA LYS A 87 -22.95 18.05 2.88
C LYS A 87 -22.18 17.47 4.08
N THR A 88 -22.31 16.17 4.34
CA THR A 88 -21.72 15.50 5.52
C THR A 88 -20.58 14.52 5.16
N LYS A 89 -20.76 13.72 4.11
CA LYS A 89 -19.81 12.70 3.63
C LYS A 89 -18.78 13.16 2.58
N LYS A 90 -18.58 14.47 2.36
CA LYS A 90 -17.50 14.96 1.48
C LYS A 90 -16.12 14.53 1.97
N GLY A 91 -15.21 14.36 1.02
CA GLY A 91 -13.84 13.96 1.28
C GLY A 91 -13.69 12.48 1.64
N PHE A 92 -14.62 11.61 1.27
CA PHE A 92 -14.57 10.19 1.65
C PHE A 92 -13.35 9.48 1.06
N MET A 93 -12.88 9.87 -0.13
CA MET A 93 -11.62 9.37 -0.69
C MET A 93 -10.42 10.00 0.01
N ARG A 94 -10.36 11.35 0.05
CA ARG A 94 -9.20 12.07 0.60
C ARG A 94 -8.95 11.82 2.08
N LYS A 95 -10.01 11.81 2.89
CA LYS A 95 -9.90 11.52 4.34
C LYS A 95 -9.42 10.10 4.58
N THR A 96 -9.83 9.15 3.75
CA THR A 96 -9.37 7.77 3.85
C THR A 96 -7.91 7.62 3.47
N ALA A 97 -7.45 8.33 2.43
CA ALA A 97 -6.03 8.37 2.10
C ALA A 97 -5.20 9.00 3.25
N PHE A 98 -5.67 10.11 3.82
CA PHE A 98 -4.99 10.81 4.92
C PHE A 98 -4.92 9.96 6.20
N GLU A 99 -6.04 9.40 6.65
CA GLU A 99 -6.07 8.55 7.85
C GLU A 99 -5.35 7.22 7.65
N GLY A 100 -5.31 6.71 6.42
CA GLY A 100 -4.60 5.48 6.07
C GLY A 100 -3.08 5.67 5.92
N GLU A 101 -2.56 6.90 5.90
CA GLU A 101 -1.14 7.18 5.68
C GLU A 101 -0.28 6.74 6.88
N GLN A 102 -0.66 7.13 8.10
CA GLN A 102 0.12 6.79 9.29
C GLN A 102 0.23 5.26 9.51
N PRO A 103 -0.86 4.48 9.47
CA PRO A 103 -0.78 3.02 9.59
C PRO A 103 0.08 2.38 8.49
N PHE A 104 0.05 2.93 7.28
CA PHE A 104 0.85 2.45 6.16
C PHE A 104 2.35 2.67 6.41
N VAL A 105 2.76 3.86 6.84
CA VAL A 105 4.16 4.18 7.16
C VAL A 105 4.68 3.31 8.30
N GLU A 106 3.88 3.13 9.36
CA GLU A 106 4.24 2.26 10.49
C GLU A 106 4.44 0.80 10.07
N ASP A 107 3.54 0.25 9.25
CA ASP A 107 3.63 -1.13 8.77
C ASP A 107 4.78 -1.34 7.78
N ILE A 108 5.11 -0.35 6.94
CA ILE A 108 6.32 -0.39 6.11
C ILE A 108 7.56 -0.45 6.99
N ASN A 109 7.66 0.41 8.00
CA ASN A 109 8.81 0.43 8.90
C ASN A 109 8.96 -0.91 9.64
N LYS A 110 7.86 -1.48 10.14
CA LYS A 110 7.86 -2.82 10.77
C LYS A 110 8.28 -3.91 9.79
N THR A 111 7.83 -3.83 8.53
CA THR A 111 8.19 -4.80 7.48
C THR A 111 9.68 -4.73 7.17
N VAL A 112 10.23 -3.52 6.98
CA VAL A 112 11.67 -3.31 6.75
C VAL A 112 12.50 -3.84 7.92
N GLN A 113 12.11 -3.55 9.16
CA GLN A 113 12.78 -4.07 10.35
C GLN A 113 12.74 -5.60 10.44
N ARG A 114 11.61 -6.23 10.07
CA ARG A 114 11.47 -7.69 10.05
C ARG A 114 12.40 -8.34 9.04
N VAL A 115 12.41 -7.82 7.81
CA VAL A 115 13.27 -8.33 6.73
C VAL A 115 14.75 -8.13 7.06
N ALA A 116 15.11 -6.99 7.68
CA ALA A 116 16.48 -6.72 8.13
C ALA A 116 16.96 -7.71 9.21
N LYS A 117 16.06 -8.17 10.09
CA LYS A 117 16.35 -9.20 11.09
C LYS A 117 16.41 -10.62 10.52
N GLY A 118 16.08 -10.81 9.23
CA GLY A 118 16.17 -12.09 8.54
C GLY A 118 14.94 -12.99 8.72
N HIS A 119 13.79 -12.42 9.10
CA HIS A 119 12.49 -13.09 9.16
C HIS A 119 11.66 -12.82 7.91
#